data_AF-A0A847ANI8-F1
#
_entry.id   AF-A0A847ANI8-F1
#
_cell.length_a   1.000
_cell.length_b   1.000
_cell.length_c   1.000
_cell.angle_alpha   90.00
_cell.angle_beta   90.00
_cell.angle_gamma   90.00
#
_symmetry.space_group_name_H-M   'P 1'
#
loop_
_entity.id
_entity.type
_entity.pdbx_description
1 polymer ?
#
loop_
_entity_poly.entity_id
_entity_poly.type
_entity_poly.pdbx_seq_one_letter_code
_entity_poly.pdbx_strand_id
1 'polypeptide(L)'
;MRNNAHFSRIAPVFHGRRCPEDGYIVGYLAIIDNLKLKVPIPFQITLVCNQNKNYETGEWRILPKSYLPEDNSELTEIEALYKHLVFALKYEG
;
A
#
# COMPACT_ATOMS: atom_id res chain seq x y z
N MET A 1 20.76 5.93 -1.25
CA MET A 1 19.64 4.95 -1.34
C MET A 1 18.94 5.21 -2.66
N ARG A 2 18.59 4.18 -3.43
CA ARG A 2 17.81 4.39 -4.67
C ARG A 2 16.36 4.60 -4.25
N ASN A 3 15.92 5.85 -4.25
CA ASN A 3 14.50 6.15 -4.23
C ASN A 3 13.90 5.63 -5.54
N ASN A 4 12.79 4.90 -5.45
CA ASN A 4 12.16 4.27 -6.60
C ASN A 4 10.68 4.66 -6.64
N ALA A 5 10.15 4.86 -7.84
CA ALA A 5 8.75 5.20 -8.08
C ALA A 5 7.78 4.02 -7.86
N HIS A 6 8.21 2.97 -7.16
CA HIS A 6 7.43 1.76 -6.88
C HIS A 6 7.32 1.57 -5.37
N PHE A 7 6.20 2.04 -4.81
CA PHE A 7 5.84 2.02 -3.39
C PHE A 7 5.14 0.72 -2.98
N SER A 8 4.27 0.20 -3.82
CA SER A 8 3.54 -1.06 -3.69
C SER A 8 4.52 -2.22 -3.51
N ARG A 9 4.26 -3.06 -2.51
CA ARG A 9 5.13 -4.22 -2.25
C ARG A 9 4.33 -5.46 -1.91
N ILE A 10 4.78 -6.59 -2.46
CA ILE A 10 4.33 -7.90 -2.04
C ILE A 10 5.13 -8.27 -0.79
N ALA A 11 4.42 -8.57 0.30
CA ALA A 11 5.04 -9.09 1.51
C ALA A 11 4.07 -10.08 2.18
N PRO A 12 4.49 -11.33 2.44
CA PRO A 12 3.64 -12.28 3.18
C PRO A 12 3.50 -11.90 4.66
N VAL A 13 4.48 -11.15 5.19
CA VAL A 13 4.47 -10.56 6.53
C VAL A 13 4.94 -9.12 6.41
N PHE A 14 4.14 -8.18 6.91
CA PHE A 14 4.46 -6.76 6.88
C PHE A 14 4.35 -6.16 8.29
N HIS A 15 5.45 -5.55 8.78
CA HIS A 15 5.59 -5.07 10.16
C HIS A 15 5.11 -6.07 11.25
N GLY A 16 5.45 -7.36 11.08
CA GLY A 16 5.10 -8.41 12.04
C GLY A 16 3.66 -8.93 11.95
N ARG A 17 2.84 -8.41 11.03
CA ARG A 17 1.48 -8.91 10.76
C ARG A 17 1.50 -9.79 9.52
N ARG A 18 0.85 -10.96 9.60
CA ARG A 18 0.71 -11.86 8.44
C ARG A 18 -0.40 -11.33 7.54
N CYS A 19 -0.09 -11.16 6.26
CA CYS A 19 -1.09 -10.74 5.28
C CYS A 19 -2.16 -11.84 5.14
N PRO A 20 -3.46 -11.49 5.15
CA PRO A 20 -4.53 -12.46 5.04
C PRO A 20 -4.70 -13.00 3.62
N GLU A 21 -4.20 -12.28 2.62
CA GLU A 21 -4.29 -12.62 1.19
C GLU A 21 -2.96 -12.32 0.50
N ASP A 22 -2.75 -12.93 -0.67
CA ASP A 22 -1.64 -12.58 -1.56
C ASP A 22 -1.96 -11.26 -2.30
N GLY A 23 -1.12 -10.26 -2.09
CA GLY A 23 -1.38 -8.92 -2.63
C GLY A 23 -0.26 -7.92 -2.38
N TYR A 24 -0.63 -6.66 -2.59
CA TYR A 24 0.25 -5.49 -2.49
C TYR A 24 -0.16 -4.62 -1.31
N ILE A 25 0.80 -4.26 -0.46
CA ILE A 25 0.63 -3.20 0.52
C ILE A 25 0.66 -1.86 -0.23
N VAL A 26 -0.33 -1.00 0.02
CA VAL A 26 -0.53 0.26 -0.71
C VAL A 26 -0.78 1.42 0.27
N GLY A 27 -1.11 2.61 -0.26
CA GLY A 27 -1.51 3.77 0.55
C GLY A 27 -0.41 4.29 1.49
N TYR A 28 -0.81 4.79 2.66
CA TYR A 28 0.10 5.40 3.63
C TYR A 28 1.21 4.46 4.06
N LEU A 29 0.91 3.19 4.27
CA LEU A 29 1.91 2.25 4.76
C LEU A 29 3.03 1.99 3.74
N ALA A 30 2.67 1.88 2.46
CA ALA A 30 3.64 1.77 1.37
C ALA A 30 4.55 3.01 1.29
N ILE A 31 3.97 4.21 1.45
CA ILE A 31 4.73 5.48 1.50
C ILE A 31 5.69 5.49 2.69
N ILE A 32 5.20 5.15 3.89
CA ILE A 32 5.98 5.18 5.14
C ILE A 32 7.17 4.23 5.08
N ASP A 33 6.98 2.99 4.63
CA ASP A 33 8.08 2.01 4.55
C ASP A 33 9.12 2.38 3.49
N ASN A 34 8.67 2.82 2.31
CA ASN A 34 9.56 3.15 1.20
C ASN A 34 10.40 4.39 1.52
N LEU A 35 9.77 5.48 1.97
CA LEU A 35 10.44 6.73 2.32
C LEU A 35 11.09 6.73 3.71
N LYS A 36 10.97 5.62 4.46
CA LYS A 36 11.52 5.46 5.82
C LYS A 36 11.08 6.59 6.75
N LEU A 37 9.81 6.99 6.65
CA LEU A 37 9.28 8.10 7.44
C LEU A 37 9.24 7.73 8.92
N LYS A 38 9.66 8.65 9.80
CA LYS A 38 9.62 8.49 11.26
C LYS A 38 8.25 8.87 11.82
N VAL A 39 7.20 8.20 11.34
CA VAL A 39 5.81 8.42 11.76
C VAL A 39 5.18 7.11 12.26
N PRO A 40 4.13 7.17 13.08
CA PRO A 40 3.40 5.97 13.48
C PRO A 40 2.84 5.22 12.27
N ILE A 41 2.86 3.89 12.35
CA ILE A 41 2.25 3.01 11.35
C ILE A 41 0.72 3.07 11.52
N PRO A 42 -0.07 3.13 10.42
CA PRO A 42 -1.52 3.05 10.50
C PRO A 42 -2.00 1.81 11.27
N PHE A 43 -3.04 1.96 12.09
CA PHE A 43 -3.60 0.84 12.84
C PHE A 43 -4.17 -0.22 11.90
N GLN A 44 -4.92 0.20 10.88
CA GLN A 44 -5.46 -0.65 9.84
C GLN A 44 -4.59 -0.56 8.58
N ILE A 45 -4.23 -1.71 8.03
CA ILE A 45 -3.37 -1.82 6.84
C ILE A 45 -4.20 -2.15 5.62
N THR A 46 -4.03 -1.39 4.55
CA THR A 46 -4.70 -1.69 3.27
C THR A 46 -3.84 -2.59 2.40
N LEU A 47 -4.43 -3.70 1.97
CA LEU A 47 -3.84 -4.66 1.04
C LEU A 47 -4.73 -4.76 -0.20
N VAL A 48 -4.15 -4.54 -1.37
CA VAL A 48 -4.80 -4.84 -2.65
C VAL A 48 -4.45 -6.28 -3.04
N CYS A 49 -5.43 -7.18 -2.96
CA CYS A 49 -5.25 -8.60 -3.26
C CYS A 49 -5.36 -8.90 -4.75
N ASN A 50 -4.76 -10.02 -5.17
CA ASN A 50 -4.84 -10.49 -6.55
C ASN A 50 -6.23 -11.07 -6.90
N GLN A 51 -7.00 -11.48 -5.89
CA GLN A 51 -8.35 -11.99 -6.04
C GLN A 51 -9.38 -10.85 -6.09
N ASN A 52 -10.60 -11.14 -6.52
CA ASN A 52 -11.70 -10.17 -6.50
C ASN A 52 -12.40 -10.18 -5.13
N LYS A 53 -11.68 -9.80 -4.07
CA LYS A 53 -12.19 -9.75 -2.69
C LYS A 53 -12.25 -8.30 -2.19
N ASN A 54 -13.30 -7.99 -1.44
CA ASN A 54 -13.47 -6.70 -0.77
C ASN A 54 -14.05 -6.94 0.63
N TYR A 55 -13.25 -6.75 1.67
CA TYR A 55 -13.69 -6.91 3.06
C TYR A 55 -12.74 -6.21 4.02
N GLU A 56 -13.20 -6.04 5.25
CA GLU A 56 -12.45 -5.37 6.31
C GLU A 56 -12.44 -6.22 7.58
N THR A 57 -11.33 -6.16 8.31
CA THR A 57 -11.14 -6.72 9.64
C THR A 57 -10.52 -5.64 10.53
N GLY A 58 -10.35 -5.93 11.83
CA GLY A 58 -9.76 -4.97 12.76
C GLY A 58 -8.40 -4.41 12.29
N GLU A 59 -7.54 -5.26 11.73
CA GLU A 59 -6.18 -4.86 11.33
C GLU A 59 -6.01 -4.66 9.82
N TRP A 60 -6.97 -5.10 9.00
CA TRP A 60 -6.81 -5.17 7.54
C TRP A 60 -8.01 -4.64 6.78
N ARG A 61 -7.75 -3.85 5.74
CA ARG A 61 -8.70 -3.51 4.67
C ARG A 61 -8.23 -4.19 3.39
N ILE A 62 -9.04 -5.09 2.85
CA ILE A 62 -8.72 -5.87 1.66
C ILE A 62 -9.52 -5.35 0.49
N LEU A 63 -8.81 -4.93 -0.56
CA LEU A 63 -9.39 -4.39 -1.78
C LEU A 63 -9.03 -5.26 -3.00
N PRO A 64 -9.89 -5.30 -4.03
CA PRO A 64 -9.59 -6.05 -5.24
C PRO A 64 -8.55 -5.31 -6.09
N LYS A 65 -7.91 -6.05 -7.00
CA LYS A 65 -6.84 -5.55 -7.89
C LYS A 65 -7.15 -4.23 -8.62
N SER A 66 -8.41 -3.93 -8.90
CA SER A 66 -8.82 -2.66 -9.53
C SER A 66 -8.52 -1.40 -8.72
N TYR A 67 -8.15 -1.56 -7.45
CA TYR A 67 -7.78 -0.47 -6.55
C TYR A 67 -6.27 -0.29 -6.41
N LEU A 68 -5.45 -1.08 -7.13
CA LEU A 68 -4.00 -0.95 -7.08
C LEU A 68 -3.58 0.42 -7.65
N PRO A 69 -2.92 1.28 -6.85
CA PRO A 69 -2.34 2.52 -7.37
C PRO A 69 -1.28 2.20 -8.43
N GLU A 70 -1.19 3.02 -9.48
CA GLU A 70 -0.12 2.85 -10.46
C GLU A 70 1.19 3.45 -9.92
N ASP A 71 2.22 2.63 -9.81
CA ASP A 71 3.53 3.04 -9.31
C ASP A 71 4.64 2.19 -9.97
N ASN A 72 4.91 2.45 -11.24
CA ASN A 72 5.86 1.66 -12.03
C ASN A 72 7.14 2.43 -12.36
N SER A 73 8.11 1.76 -12.97
CA SER A 73 9.42 2.34 -13.33
C SER A 73 9.37 3.42 -14.41
N GLU A 74 8.21 3.62 -15.06
CA GLU A 74 8.02 4.67 -16.06
C GLU A 74 7.55 5.99 -15.42
N LEU A 75 7.08 5.94 -14.17
CA LEU A 75 6.68 7.12 -13.39
C LEU A 75 7.87 7.71 -12.64
N THR A 76 7.80 9.01 -12.38
CA THR A 76 8.67 9.66 -11.40
C THR A 76 8.23 9.31 -9.97
N GLU A 77 9.16 9.41 -9.02
CA GLU A 77 8.87 9.19 -7.59
C GLU A 77 7.70 10.07 -7.10
N ILE A 78 7.64 11.32 -7.56
CA ILE A 78 6.60 12.27 -7.14
C ILE A 78 5.22 11.91 -7.70
N GLU A 79 5.14 11.40 -8.94
CA GLU A 79 3.88 10.95 -9.53
C GLU A 79 3.34 9.69 -8.85
N ALA A 80 4.23 8.73 -8.58
CA ALA A 80 3.86 7.52 -7.86
C ALA A 80 3.43 7.84 -6.41
N LEU A 81 4.15 8.76 -5.74
CA LEU A 81 3.75 9.27 -4.42
C LEU A 81 2.36 9.93 -4.47
N TYR A 82 2.13 10.81 -5.45
CA TYR A 82 0.83 11.45 -5.64
C TYR A 82 -0.30 10.42 -5.79
N LYS A 83 -0.09 9.37 -6.60
CA LYS A 83 -1.10 8.31 -6.80
C LYS A 83 -1.39 7.53 -5.52
N HIS A 84 -0.38 7.20 -4.73
CA HIS A 84 -0.57 6.57 -3.42
C HIS A 84 -1.26 7.49 -2.41
N LEU A 85 -0.96 8.79 -2.42
CA LEU A 85 -1.63 9.77 -1.57
C LEU A 85 -3.10 9.94 -1.94
N VAL A 86 -3.43 10.06 -3.23
CA VAL A 86 -4.82 10.12 -3.71
C VAL A 86 -5.59 8.86 -3.30
N PHE A 87 -4.96 7.69 -3.45
CA PHE A 87 -5.53 6.44 -2.98
C PHE A 87 -5.80 6.47 -1.46
N ALA A 88 -4.80 6.86 -0.67
CA ALA A 88 -4.89 6.85 0.79
C ALA A 88 -5.98 7.81 1.30
N LEU A 89 -6.02 9.03 0.76
CA LEU A 89 -7.06 10.00 1.10
C LEU A 89 -8.47 9.51 0.74
N LYS A 90 -8.61 8.69 -0.30
CA LYS A 90 -9.90 8.18 -0.75
C LYS A 90 -10.37 6.96 0.04
N TYR A 91 -9.44 6.10 0.45
CA TYR A 91 -9.74 4.76 0.92
C TYR A 91 -9.17 4.42 2.30
N GLU A 92 -8.40 5.29 2.94
CA GLU A 92 -7.81 5.07 4.28
C GLU A 92 -8.32 6.06 5.32
N GLY A 93 -8.80 7.25 4.89
CA GLY A 93 -9.37 8.28 5.76
C GLY A 93 -8.42 9.43 6.01
#